data_AF-A0A8S2RCW6-F1
#
_entry.id   AF-A0A8S2RCW6-F1
#
_cell.length_a   1.000
_cell.length_b   1.000
_cell.length_c   1.000
_cell.angle_alpha   90.00
_cell.angle_beta   90.00
_cell.angle_gamma   90.00
#
_symmetry.space_group_name_H-M   'P 1'
#
loop_
_entity.id
_entity.type
_entity.pdbx_description
1 polymer ?
#
loop_
_entity_poly.entity_id
_entity_poly.type
_entity_poly.pdbx_seq_one_letter_code
_entity_poly.pdbx_strand_id
1 'polypeptide(L)' 'MIPEEETGFDLASYRCICKVGYEYPFNSMKNYFEGALIEHEYAKMLRGEINAYENMQCRSIDQQLEPRYYSSDCVQNQSL' A
#
# COMPACT_ATOMS: atom_id res chain seq x y z
N MET A 1 -3.32 2.42 -9.11
CA MET A 1 -2.16 2.66 -9.97
C MET A 1 -2.59 3.68 -10.98
N ILE A 2 -1.85 4.78 -11.09
CA ILE A 2 -2.09 5.83 -12.08
C ILE A 2 -0.79 5.93 -12.90
N PRO A 3 -0.81 5.72 -14.23
CA PRO A 3 0.37 5.88 -15.08
C PRO A 3 0.93 7.31 -15.03
N GLU A 4 2.21 7.48 -15.33
CA GLU A 4 2.79 8.81 -15.55
C GLU A 4 2.57 9.25 -17.01
N GLU A 5 2.07 10.48 -17.19
CA GLU A 5 1.59 11.02 -18.48
C GLU A 5 2.67 11.01 -19.57
N GLU A 6 3.94 11.16 -19.21
CA GLU A 6 5.07 11.31 -20.13
C GLU A 6 5.72 9.98 -20.54
N THR A 7 5.49 8.90 -19.76
CA THR A 7 6.18 7.61 -19.95
C THR A 7 5.24 6.46 -20.31
N GLY A 8 3.92 6.69 -20.35
CA GLY A 8 2.96 5.68 -20.80
C GLY A 8 2.78 4.52 -19.80
N PHE A 9 2.47 3.32 -20.30
CA PHE A 9 2.21 2.11 -19.48
C PHE A 9 3.46 1.24 -19.29
N ASP A 10 4.62 1.87 -19.11
CA ASP A 10 5.86 1.13 -18.88
C ASP A 10 5.97 0.64 -17.42
N LEU A 11 6.76 -0.42 -17.22
CA LEU A 11 7.17 -0.87 -15.88
C LEU A 11 7.81 0.31 -15.15
N ALA A 12 7.64 0.38 -13.83
CA ALA A 12 8.06 1.50 -12.98
C ALA A 12 7.32 2.86 -13.20
N SER A 13 6.63 3.06 -14.33
CA SER A 13 5.96 4.31 -14.74
C SER A 13 4.53 4.44 -14.23
N TYR A 14 4.33 4.20 -12.92
CA TYR A 14 3.05 4.44 -12.25
C TYR A 14 3.26 4.98 -10.85
N ARG A 15 2.20 5.57 -10.29
CA ARG A 15 2.12 5.94 -8.87
C ARG A 15 1.02 5.18 -8.13
N CYS A 16 1.30 4.86 -6.88
CA CYS A 16 0.35 4.28 -5.95
C CYS A 16 -0.17 5.35 -4.99
N ILE A 17 -1.39 5.84 -5.25
CA ILE A 17 -2.12 6.75 -4.37
C ILE A 17 -2.97 5.95 -3.36
N CYS A 18 -3.15 6.50 -2.17
CA CYS A 18 -4.02 5.89 -1.16
C CYS A 18 -5.49 5.99 -1.56
N LYS A 19 -6.25 4.95 -1.22
CA LYS A 19 -7.72 4.95 -1.38
C LYS A 19 -8.35 5.89 -0.35
N VAL A 20 -9.58 6.32 -0.61
CA VAL A 20 -10.39 7.07 0.37
C VAL A 20 -10.44 6.29 1.69
N GLY A 21 -10.25 6.99 2.82
CA GLY A 21 -10.15 6.39 4.15
C GLY A 21 -8.74 5.97 4.57
N TYR A 22 -7.76 6.08 3.67
CA TYR A 22 -6.35 5.80 3.92
C TYR A 22 -5.46 6.99 3.55
N GLU A 23 -4.37 7.16 4.28
CA GLU A 23 -3.39 8.21 4.05
C GLU A 23 -1.98 7.66 3.88
N TYR A 24 -1.16 8.47 3.21
CA TYR A 24 0.26 8.22 3.04
C TYR A 24 0.94 8.34 4.42
N PRO A 25 1.65 7.30 4.89
CA PRO A 25 2.07 7.22 6.29
C PRO A 25 3.31 8.07 6.61
N PHE A 26 4.04 8.55 5.60
CA PHE A 26 5.28 9.29 5.78
C PHE A 26 5.05 10.79 5.67
N ASN A 27 5.70 11.57 6.55
CA ASN A 27 5.65 13.02 6.48
C ASN A 27 6.55 13.52 5.34
N SER A 28 5.99 13.63 4.13
CA SER A 28 6.68 14.05 2.91
C SER A 28 5.85 15.07 2.14
N MET A 29 6.50 15.81 1.22
CA MET A 29 5.79 16.66 0.27
C MET A 29 4.96 15.84 -0.74
N LYS A 30 5.26 14.54 -0.90
CA LYS A 30 4.52 13.62 -1.76
C LYS A 30 3.51 12.81 -0.94
N ASN A 31 2.37 12.47 -1.54
CA ASN A 31 1.30 11.67 -0.93
C ASN A 31 1.04 10.33 -1.67
N TYR A 32 2.05 9.82 -2.36
CA TYR A 32 1.99 8.59 -3.16
C TYR A 32 3.33 7.87 -3.11
N PHE A 33 3.30 6.58 -3.45
CA PHE A 33 4.50 5.80 -3.69
C PHE A 33 4.83 5.76 -5.17
N GLU A 34 6.10 5.98 -5.51
CA GLU A 34 6.61 5.82 -6.87
C GLU A 34 6.67 4.33 -7.22
N GLY A 35 6.12 3.95 -8.39
CA GLY A 35 6.08 2.57 -8.86
C GLY A 35 7.47 1.97 -9.00
N ALA A 36 8.40 2.73 -9.57
CA ALA A 36 9.82 2.38 -9.63
C ALA A 36 10.41 1.96 -8.27
N LEU A 37 10.10 2.70 -7.22
CA LEU A 37 10.61 2.42 -5.88
C LEU A 37 9.93 1.18 -5.28
N ILE A 38 8.62 1.02 -5.49
CA ILE A 38 7.88 -0.19 -5.06
C ILE A 38 8.51 -1.43 -5.71
N GLU A 39 8.70 -1.42 -7.02
CA GLU A 39 9.27 -2.56 -7.76
C GLU A 39 10.69 -2.87 -7.29
N HIS A 40 11.51 -1.83 -7.04
CA HIS A 40 12.87 -2.00 -6.54
C HIS A 40 12.90 -2.65 -5.15
N GLU A 41 12.09 -2.17 -4.21
CA GLU A 41 12.01 -2.75 -2.86
C GLU A 41 11.39 -4.15 -2.88
N TYR A 42 10.44 -4.41 -3.78
CA TYR A 42 9.89 -5.74 -4.01
C TYR A 42 10.96 -6.72 -4.52
N ALA A 43 11.79 -6.29 -5.46
CA ALA A 43 12.88 -7.13 -5.98
C ALA A 43 13.90 -7.48 -4.88
N LYS A 44 14.19 -6.55 -3.96
CA LYS A 44 15.01 -6.82 -2.76
C LYS A 44 14.34 -7.86 -1.85
N MET A 45 13.04 -7.72 -1.61
CA MET A 45 12.25 -8.68 -0.82
C MET A 45 12.35 -10.09 -1.41
N LEU A 46 12.21 -10.23 -2.73
CA LEU A 46 12.33 -11.53 -3.43
C LEU A 46 13.74 -12.15 -3.31
N ARG A 47 14.79 -11.33 -3.19
CA ARG A 47 16.17 -11.79 -2.96
C ARG A 47 16.50 -12.05 -1.49
N GLY A 48 15.57 -11.80 -0.56
CA GLY A 48 15.81 -11.92 0.88
C GLY A 48 16.73 -10.81 1.43
N GLU A 49 16.84 -9.69 0.72
CA GLU A 49 17.61 -8.53 1.16
C GLU A 49 16.80 -7.66 2.13
N ILE A 50 17.50 -6.83 2.92
CA ILE A 50 16.86 -5.77 3.70
C ILE A 50 16.12 -4.85 2.73
N ASN A 51 14.83 -4.70 2.96
CA ASN A 51 13.93 -3.96 2.08
C ASN A 51 12.89 -3.20 2.89
N ALA A 52 12.24 -2.23 2.26
CA ALA A 52 11.16 -1.45 2.83
C ALA A 52 9.77 -1.84 2.29
N TYR A 53 9.67 -2.86 1.44
CA TYR A 53 8.46 -3.16 0.66
C TYR A 53 7.21 -3.30 1.54
N GLU A 54 7.30 -4.03 2.65
CA GLU A 54 6.18 -4.24 3.57
C GLU A 54 5.71 -2.95 4.29
N ASN A 55 6.59 -1.94 4.37
CA ASN A 55 6.28 -0.64 4.95
C ASN A 55 5.73 0.35 3.90
N MET A 56 5.75 0.00 2.61
CA MET A 56 5.24 0.84 1.51
C MET A 56 3.73 0.67 1.32
N GLN A 57 2.96 0.84 2.39
CA GLN A 57 1.51 0.71 2.40
C GLN A 57 0.85 1.93 3.06
N CYS A 58 -0.37 2.25 2.61
CA CYS A 58 -1.15 3.32 3.23
C CYS A 58 -1.66 2.92 4.62
N ARG A 59 -1.81 3.89 5.52
CA ARG A 59 -2.41 3.67 6.85
C ARG A 59 -3.85 4.18 6.88
N SER A 60 -4.71 3.59 7.70
CA SER A 60 -6.09 4.08 7.88
C SER A 60 -6.08 5.45 8.56
N ILE A 61 -6.91 6.38 8.07
CA ILE A 61 -7.08 7.71 8.68
C ILE A 61 -7.85 7.61 10.01
N ASP A 62 -8.69 6.59 10.16
CA ASP A 62 -9.69 6.48 11.22
C ASP A 62 -9.21 5.65 12.43
N GLN A 63 -8.11 6.07 13.07
CA GLN A 63 -7.64 5.49 14.34
C GLN A 63 -8.12 6.24 15.59
N GLN A 64 -9.12 7.12 15.48
CA GLN A 64 -9.60 7.92 16.64
C GLN A 64 -11.08 7.75 17.02
N LEU A 65 -11.79 6.71 16.58
CA LEU A 65 -13.03 6.26 17.22
C LEU A 65 -13.11 4.72 17.19
N GLU A 66 -12.38 4.07 18.08
CA GLU A 66 -12.76 2.71 18.48
C GLU A 66 -14.07 2.79 19.26
N PRO A 67 -15.04 1.92 18.93
CA PRO A 67 -15.15 0.75 19.79
C PRO A 67 -15.27 -0.54 18.99
N ARG A 68 -14.23 -1.40 19.04
CA ARG A 68 -14.31 -2.82 19.45
C ARG A 68 -15.52 -3.64 18.96
N TYR A 69 -16.02 -3.42 17.75
CA TYR A 69 -17.14 -4.20 17.20
C TYR A 69 -17.25 -4.07 15.67
N TYR A 70 -16.25 -4.56 14.95
CA TYR A 70 -16.52 -5.14 13.63
C TYR A 70 -15.58 -6.31 13.44
N SER A 71 -16.11 -7.50 13.67
CA SER A 71 -15.46 -8.75 13.34
C SER A 71 -15.16 -8.72 11.84
N SER A 72 -13.88 -8.74 11.49
CA SER A 72 -13.48 -9.40 10.25
C SER A 72 -13.53 -10.90 10.53
N ASP A 73 -14.75 -11.45 10.52
CA ASP A 73 -14.97 -12.89 10.46
C ASP A 73 -14.45 -13.40 9.11
N CYS A 74 -13.15 -13.66 9.08
CA CYS A 74 -12.51 -14.54 8.12
C CYS A 74 -12.02 -15.79 8.85
N VAL A 75 -12.90 -16.52 9.53
CA VAL A 75 -12.66 -17.92 9.89
C VAL A 75 -13.95 -18.75 9.72
N GLN A 76 -13.99 -19.42 8.57
CA GLN A 76 -14.56 -20.75 8.28
C GLN A 76 -16.07 -21.01 8.44
N ASN A 77 -16.68 -21.31 7.28
CA ASN A 77 -17.78 -22.27 7.16
C ASN A 77 -17.53 -23.53 8.00
N GLN A 78 -18.50 -23.93 8.82
CA GLN A 78 -18.87 -25.33 8.95
C GLN A 78 -20.37 -25.46 9.20
N SER A 79 -20.97 -26.30 8.34
CA SER A 79 -22.34 -26.77 8.34
C SER A 79 -22.73 -27.44 9.66
N LEU A 80 -23.99 -27.27 10.06
CA LEU A 80 -24.90 -28.32 10.53
C LEU A 80 -26.34 -27.77 10.59
#